data_AF-A0A7S6MAQ5-F1
#
_entry.id   AF-A0A7S6MAQ5-F1
#
_cell.length_a   1.000
_cell.length_b   1.000
_cell.length_c   1.000
_cell.angle_alpha   90.00
_cell.angle_beta   90.00
_cell.angle_gamma   90.00
#
_symmetry.space_group_name_H-M   'P 1'
#
loop_
_entity.id
_entity.type
_entity.pdbx_description
1 polymer ?
#
loop_
_entity_poly.entity_id
_entity_poly.type
_entity_poly.pdbx_seq_one_letter_code
_entity_poly.pdbx_strand_id
1 'polypeptide(L)'
;MTNRTDIVSHPFAANLIRRKAQQLCRRPGFSRSDEDDLTQGMLLYLWTASRLYNPARGNVEAFIVTAVRSWMDMEVRRRRAEMRFTGVPDTSLDSTLVDCGDGDFSALVNLIGTTDADRRLGREARDLLADLDLREAVARVTSRLSQREMQFMRDVIDRGVAGTARKRRVSRRQVLAKLAAIRERFTPKRADGESAA
;
A
#
# COMPACT_ATOMS: atom_id res chain seq x y z
N MET A 1 21.08 8.23 39.75
CA MET A 1 20.63 8.69 38.41
C MET A 1 20.05 7.48 37.72
N THR A 2 18.75 7.45 37.47
CA THR A 2 18.10 6.31 36.81
C THR A 2 18.46 6.33 35.33
N ASN A 3 19.24 5.37 34.85
CA ASN A 3 19.59 5.29 33.43
C ASN A 3 18.37 4.86 32.61
N ARG A 4 18.35 5.22 31.32
CA ARG A 4 17.24 4.86 30.40
C ARG A 4 16.95 3.36 30.40
N THR A 5 18.02 2.56 30.45
CA THR A 5 17.98 1.11 30.51
C THR A 5 17.29 0.60 31.78
N ASP A 6 17.48 1.27 32.92
CA ASP A 6 16.92 0.85 34.21
C ASP A 6 15.38 0.94 34.23
N ILE A 7 14.80 1.93 33.53
CA ILE A 7 13.34 2.09 33.46
C ILE A 7 12.70 1.03 32.56
N VAL A 8 13.35 0.66 31.46
CA VAL A 8 12.83 -0.34 30.51
C VAL A 8 13.02 -1.76 31.04
N SER A 9 14.17 -2.04 31.64
CA SER A 9 14.47 -3.32 32.29
C SER A 9 13.81 -3.47 33.66
N HIS A 10 13.02 -2.48 34.11
CA HIS A 10 12.34 -2.53 35.38
C HIS A 10 11.34 -3.70 35.42
N PRO A 11 11.36 -4.59 36.43
CA PRO A 11 10.47 -5.76 36.50
C PRO A 11 8.98 -5.40 36.41
N PHE A 12 8.59 -4.28 37.01
CA PHE A 12 7.23 -3.72 36.89
C PHE A 12 6.85 -3.41 35.44
N ALA A 13 7.75 -2.83 34.64
CA ALA A 13 7.49 -2.49 33.24
C ALA A 13 7.21 -3.75 32.42
N ALA A 14 8.06 -4.77 32.53
CA ALA A 14 7.89 -6.03 31.82
C ALA A 14 6.54 -6.70 32.13
N ASN A 15 6.16 -6.78 33.41
CA ASN A 15 4.89 -7.35 33.83
C ASN A 15 3.67 -6.52 33.41
N LEU A 16 3.79 -5.18 33.43
CA LEU A 16 2.72 -4.30 32.96
C LEU A 16 2.52 -4.45 31.45
N ILE A 17 3.60 -4.36 30.67
CA ILE A 17 3.55 -4.40 29.21
C ILE A 17 2.96 -5.73 28.73
N ARG A 18 3.43 -6.87 29.27
CA ARG A 18 2.88 -8.19 28.93
C ARG A 18 1.37 -8.26 29.16
N ARG A 19 0.90 -7.84 30.35
CA ARG A 19 -0.53 -7.83 30.67
C ARG A 19 -1.33 -6.89 29.76
N LYS A 20 -0.75 -5.74 29.40
CA LYS A 20 -1.40 -4.77 28.50
C LYS A 20 -1.44 -5.23 27.04
N ALA A 21 -0.42 -5.92 26.56
CA ALA A 21 -0.41 -6.53 25.23
C ALA A 21 -1.53 -7.57 25.12
N GLN A 22 -1.60 -8.50 26.07
CA GLN A 22 -2.68 -9.50 26.14
C GLN A 22 -4.07 -8.87 26.26
N GLN A 23 -4.19 -7.76 27.01
CA GLN A 23 -5.44 -7.01 27.10
C GLN A 23 -5.84 -6.38 25.75
N LEU A 24 -4.88 -5.85 24.99
CA LEU A 24 -5.13 -5.28 23.67
C LEU A 24 -5.49 -6.34 22.64
N CYS A 25 -4.83 -7.50 22.63
CA CYS A 25 -5.15 -8.62 21.72
C CYS A 25 -6.59 -9.13 21.87
N ARG A 26 -7.26 -8.85 22.99
CA ARG A 26 -8.68 -9.19 23.22
C ARG A 26 -9.66 -8.12 22.72
N ARG A 27 -9.17 -7.00 22.20
CA ARG A 27 -10.02 -5.91 21.67
C ARG A 27 -10.23 -6.06 20.17
N PRO A 28 -11.40 -5.64 19.65
CA PRO A 28 -11.64 -5.59 18.21
C PRO A 28 -10.58 -4.76 17.48
N GLY A 29 -10.09 -5.27 16.35
CA GLY A 29 -9.01 -4.66 15.55
C GLY A 29 -7.59 -5.11 15.93
N PHE A 30 -7.48 -5.99 16.93
CA PHE A 30 -6.25 -6.65 17.33
C PHE A 30 -6.47 -8.16 17.39
N SER A 31 -5.37 -8.89 17.25
CA SER A 31 -5.32 -10.35 17.17
C SER A 31 -4.26 -10.89 18.14
N ARG A 32 -4.27 -12.20 18.36
CA ARG A 32 -3.25 -12.85 19.20
C ARG A 32 -1.85 -12.77 18.60
N SER A 33 -1.72 -12.75 17.28
CA SER A 33 -0.43 -12.58 16.60
C SER A 33 0.20 -11.21 16.84
N ASP A 34 -0.59 -10.21 17.25
CA ASP A 34 -0.08 -8.88 17.54
C ASP A 34 0.63 -8.77 18.91
N GLU A 35 0.61 -9.81 19.76
CA GLU A 35 1.11 -9.73 21.15
C GLU A 35 2.59 -9.31 21.22
N ASP A 36 3.44 -9.87 20.36
CA ASP A 36 4.88 -9.57 20.31
C ASP A 36 5.13 -8.15 19.81
N ASP A 37 4.45 -7.74 18.74
CA ASP A 37 4.56 -6.40 18.17
C ASP A 37 4.09 -5.32 19.15
N LEU A 38 2.97 -5.57 19.84
CA LEU A 38 2.44 -4.67 20.87
C LEU A 38 3.42 -4.54 22.05
N THR A 39 4.01 -5.66 22.47
CA THR A 39 5.02 -5.69 23.54
C THR A 39 6.25 -4.86 23.16
N GLN A 40 6.80 -5.09 21.96
CA GLN A 40 7.96 -4.34 21.47
C GLN A 40 7.64 -2.86 21.29
N GLY A 41 6.46 -2.52 20.74
CA GLY A 41 6.03 -1.14 20.56
C GLY A 41 5.95 -0.37 21.88
N MET A 42 5.38 -0.98 22.93
CA MET A 42 5.35 -0.39 24.27
C MET A 42 6.75 -0.22 24.86
N LEU A 43 7.64 -1.21 24.71
CA LEU A 43 9.02 -1.13 25.20
C LEU A 43 9.81 -0.02 24.50
N LEU A 44 9.71 0.09 23.19
CA LEU A 44 10.38 1.12 22.39
C LEU A 44 9.89 2.52 22.76
N TYR A 45 8.59 2.68 22.96
CA TYR A 45 8.01 3.94 23.39
C TYR A 45 8.47 4.31 24.80
N LEU A 46 8.44 3.35 25.75
CA LEU A 46 8.92 3.57 27.11
C LEU A 46 10.41 3.94 27.14
N TRP A 47 11.24 3.28 26.33
CA TRP A 47 12.64 3.63 26.17
C TRP A 47 12.82 5.06 25.68
N THR A 48 12.06 5.47 24.68
CA THR A 48 12.11 6.84 24.13
C THR A 48 11.61 7.87 25.15
N ALA A 49 10.56 7.53 25.90
CA ALA A 49 9.97 8.40 26.91
C ALA A 49 10.85 8.52 28.17
N SER A 50 11.65 7.50 28.49
CA SER A 50 12.49 7.45 29.70
C SER A 50 13.35 8.70 29.93
N ARG A 51 13.77 9.39 28.85
CA ARG A 51 14.52 10.66 28.90
C ARG A 51 13.74 11.82 29.55
N LEU A 52 12.42 11.69 29.67
CA LEU A 52 11.53 12.69 30.26
C LEU A 52 11.24 12.42 31.74
N TYR A 53 11.71 11.29 32.28
CA TYR A 53 11.51 10.97 33.68
C TYR A 53 12.27 11.93 34.59
N ASN A 54 11.56 12.52 35.55
CA ASN A 54 12.13 13.37 36.57
C ASN A 54 11.74 12.83 37.96
N PRO A 55 12.69 12.31 38.75
CA PRO A 55 12.41 11.73 40.06
C PRO A 55 11.86 12.75 41.07
N ALA A 56 12.12 14.05 40.88
CA ALA A 56 11.56 15.10 41.74
C ALA A 56 10.05 15.33 41.55
N ARG A 57 9.48 14.84 40.43
CA ARG A 57 8.05 15.00 40.10
C ARG A 57 7.21 13.77 40.44
N GLY A 58 7.83 12.63 40.77
CA GLY A 58 7.11 11.41 41.12
C GLY A 58 7.91 10.12 40.99
N ASN A 59 7.27 9.01 41.35
CA ASN A 59 7.89 7.68 41.29
C ASN A 59 7.94 7.12 39.85
N VAL A 60 8.85 6.16 39.64
CA VAL A 60 9.11 5.56 38.33
C VAL A 60 7.94 4.71 37.81
N GLU A 61 7.21 4.02 38.69
CA GLU A 61 6.09 3.17 38.30
C GLU A 61 4.92 3.98 37.73
N ALA A 62 4.59 5.12 38.35
CA ALA A 62 3.56 6.03 37.87
C ALA A 62 3.93 6.63 36.50
N PHE A 63 5.22 6.91 36.29
CA PHE A 63 5.74 7.32 34.98
C PHE A 63 5.57 6.20 33.94
N ILE A 64 5.97 4.96 34.26
CA ILE A 64 5.82 3.79 33.39
C ILE A 64 4.35 3.57 33.02
N VAL A 65 3.43 3.58 33.99
CA VAL A 65 1.98 3.43 33.76
C VAL A 65 1.47 4.49 32.80
N THR A 66 1.85 5.75 33.03
CA THR A 66 1.43 6.87 32.20
C THR A 66 1.94 6.73 30.77
N ALA A 67 3.23 6.44 30.60
CA ALA A 67 3.85 6.28 29.29
C ALA A 67 3.23 5.13 28.49
N VAL A 68 3.07 3.96 29.12
CA VAL A 68 2.43 2.79 28.48
C VAL A 68 1.00 3.11 28.09
N ARG A 69 0.21 3.74 28.97
CA ARG A 69 -1.16 4.15 28.66
C ARG A 69 -1.23 5.12 27.48
N SER A 70 -0.36 6.14 27.45
CA SER A 70 -0.31 7.10 26.34
C SER A 70 -0.02 6.42 25.01
N TRP A 71 0.91 5.45 24.99
CA TRP A 71 1.17 4.66 23.80
C TRP A 71 -0.04 3.84 23.36
N MET A 72 -0.69 3.13 24.29
CA MET A 72 -1.90 2.34 23.99
C MET A 72 -3.01 3.20 23.40
N ASP A 73 -3.25 4.40 23.95
CA ASP A 73 -4.27 5.33 23.47
C ASP A 73 -3.94 5.83 22.05
N MET A 74 -2.66 6.07 21.75
CA MET A 74 -2.20 6.42 20.40
C MET A 74 -2.41 5.26 19.43
N GLU A 75 -2.04 4.05 19.83
CA GLU A 75 -2.10 2.86 18.98
C GLU A 75 -3.54 2.46 18.65
N VAL A 76 -4.44 2.50 19.62
CA VAL A 76 -5.88 2.26 19.38
C VAL A 76 -6.45 3.30 18.41
N ARG A 77 -6.03 4.57 18.50
CA ARG A 77 -6.46 5.62 17.54
C ARG A 77 -5.90 5.37 16.15
N ARG A 78 -4.62 5.00 16.02
CA ARG A 78 -3.97 4.64 14.75
C ARG A 78 -4.71 3.49 14.09
N ARG A 79 -4.94 2.39 14.82
CA ARG A 79 -5.63 1.21 14.31
C ARG A 79 -7.07 1.53 13.89
N ARG A 80 -7.80 2.31 14.68
CA ARG A 80 -9.14 2.78 14.29
C ARG A 80 -9.11 3.66 13.04
N ALA A 81 -8.06 4.46 12.85
CA ALA A 81 -7.90 5.25 11.64
C ALA A 81 -7.68 4.38 10.41
N GLU A 82 -6.87 3.32 10.53
CA GLU A 82 -6.66 2.31 9.49
C GLU A 82 -7.94 1.53 9.19
N MET A 83 -8.72 1.19 10.21
CA MET A 83 -10.02 0.52 10.09
C MET A 83 -11.15 1.41 9.58
N ARG A 84 -10.96 2.71 9.31
CA ARG A 84 -12.04 3.58 8.76
C ARG A 84 -12.46 3.22 7.32
N PHE A 85 -11.98 2.09 6.79
CA PHE A 85 -12.64 1.35 5.71
C PHE A 85 -12.98 -0.10 6.15
N THR A 86 -13.99 -0.29 7.01
CA THR A 86 -14.44 -1.63 7.44
C THR A 86 -15.95 -1.71 7.63
N GLY A 87 -16.72 -1.55 6.56
CA GLY A 87 -18.14 -1.95 6.57
C GLY A 87 -18.35 -3.47 6.55
N VAL A 88 -17.27 -4.25 6.49
CA VAL A 88 -17.29 -5.71 6.32
C VAL A 88 -16.37 -6.33 7.38
N PRO A 89 -16.81 -7.39 8.08
CA PRO A 89 -15.93 -8.17 8.97
C PRO A 89 -14.73 -8.74 8.19
N ASP A 90 -13.62 -8.89 8.89
CA ASP A 90 -12.44 -9.57 8.37
C ASP A 90 -12.75 -11.06 8.17
N THR A 91 -12.60 -11.51 6.93
CA THR A 91 -12.86 -12.90 6.52
C THR A 91 -11.56 -13.52 6.05
N SER A 92 -11.18 -14.66 6.64
CA SER A 92 -10.00 -15.42 6.25
C SER A 92 -10.20 -16.04 4.87
N LEU A 93 -9.28 -15.80 3.94
CA LEU A 93 -9.40 -16.30 2.57
C LEU A 93 -9.16 -17.81 2.46
N ASP A 94 -8.34 -18.39 3.34
CA ASP A 94 -8.04 -19.83 3.35
C ASP A 94 -9.15 -20.67 3.98
N SER A 95 -9.77 -20.16 5.04
CA SER A 95 -10.79 -20.91 5.80
C SER A 95 -12.23 -20.64 5.33
N THR A 96 -12.42 -19.67 4.44
CA THR A 96 -13.74 -19.38 3.87
C THR A 96 -13.96 -20.27 2.67
N LEU A 97 -14.83 -21.26 2.83
CA LEU A 97 -15.25 -22.13 1.73
C LEU A 97 -16.38 -21.47 0.95
N VAL A 98 -16.24 -21.48 -0.37
CA VAL A 98 -17.25 -20.97 -1.31
C VAL A 98 -17.73 -22.15 -2.14
N ASP A 99 -19.06 -22.29 -2.22
CA ASP A 99 -19.72 -23.27 -3.07
C ASP A 99 -19.45 -22.90 -4.54
N CYS A 100 -18.80 -23.81 -5.26
CA CYS A 100 -18.43 -23.65 -6.66
C CYS A 100 -19.46 -24.31 -7.61
N GLY A 101 -20.53 -24.89 -7.07
CA GLY A 101 -21.47 -25.74 -7.81
C GLY A 101 -21.11 -27.22 -7.73
N ASP A 102 -22.05 -28.08 -8.12
CA ASP A 102 -21.88 -29.55 -8.17
C ASP A 102 -21.47 -30.23 -6.84
N GLY A 103 -21.66 -29.53 -5.71
CA GLY A 103 -21.27 -30.02 -4.39
C GLY A 103 -19.79 -29.80 -4.05
N ASP A 104 -19.05 -29.11 -4.91
CA ASP A 104 -17.64 -28.78 -4.69
C ASP A 104 -17.48 -27.45 -3.94
N PHE A 105 -16.59 -27.46 -2.94
CA PHE A 105 -16.23 -26.28 -2.17
C PHE A 105 -14.75 -25.97 -2.38
N SER A 106 -14.45 -24.70 -2.65
CA SER A 106 -13.07 -24.21 -2.75
C SER A 106 -12.82 -23.10 -1.75
N ALA A 107 -11.59 -23.00 -1.25
CA ALA A 107 -11.18 -21.88 -0.42
C ALA A 107 -11.26 -20.58 -1.23
N LEU A 108 -11.74 -19.51 -0.60
CA LEU A 108 -11.93 -18.20 -1.22
C LEU A 108 -10.63 -17.66 -1.86
N VAL A 109 -9.46 -17.97 -1.27
CA VAL A 109 -8.15 -17.63 -1.83
C VAL A 109 -7.91 -18.18 -3.24
N ASN A 110 -8.45 -19.37 -3.55
CA ASN A 110 -8.28 -20.02 -4.85
C ASN A 110 -9.21 -19.45 -5.92
N LEU A 111 -10.27 -18.75 -5.50
CA LEU A 111 -11.27 -18.16 -6.39
C LEU A 111 -10.98 -16.70 -6.71
N ILE A 112 -10.22 -16.02 -5.86
CA ILE A 112 -9.81 -14.63 -6.10
C ILE A 112 -8.63 -14.62 -7.08
N GLY A 113 -8.91 -14.20 -8.31
CA GLY A 113 -7.93 -14.13 -9.40
C GLY A 113 -7.48 -12.71 -9.75
N THR A 114 -6.62 -12.63 -10.76
CA THR A 114 -6.20 -11.35 -11.37
C THR A 114 -7.38 -10.57 -11.95
N THR A 115 -8.40 -11.27 -12.44
CA THR A 115 -9.65 -10.70 -12.94
C THR A 115 -10.42 -9.95 -11.85
N ASP A 116 -10.44 -10.45 -10.61
CA ASP A 116 -11.07 -9.76 -9.47
C ASP A 116 -10.27 -8.54 -9.04
N ALA A 117 -8.94 -8.63 -9.11
CA ALA A 117 -8.06 -7.50 -8.86
C ALA A 117 -8.27 -6.38 -9.90
N ASP A 118 -8.42 -6.74 -11.17
CA ASP A 118 -8.72 -5.80 -12.25
C ASP A 118 -10.11 -5.17 -12.07
N ARG A 119 -11.14 -5.96 -11.75
CA ARG A 119 -12.48 -5.46 -11.42
C ARG A 119 -12.45 -4.46 -10.26
N ARG A 120 -11.71 -4.76 -9.18
CA ARG A 120 -11.56 -3.88 -8.02
C ARG A 120 -10.90 -2.54 -8.39
N LEU A 121 -9.97 -2.56 -9.33
CA LEU A 121 -9.24 -1.38 -9.80
C LEU A 121 -9.94 -0.65 -10.96
N GLY A 122 -11.13 -1.12 -11.37
CA GLY A 122 -11.84 -0.58 -12.53
C GLY A 122 -11.09 -0.79 -13.85
N ARG A 123 -10.24 -1.82 -13.92
CA ARG A 123 -9.52 -2.23 -15.12
C ARG A 123 -10.35 -3.28 -15.83
N GLU A 124 -10.52 -3.13 -17.13
CA GLU A 124 -11.02 -4.24 -17.95
C GLU A 124 -9.95 -5.32 -17.98
N ALA A 125 -10.28 -6.50 -17.44
CA ALA A 125 -9.47 -7.69 -17.62
C ALA A 125 -9.42 -7.97 -19.12
N ARG A 126 -8.24 -7.80 -19.72
CA ARG A 126 -8.04 -8.12 -21.14
C ARG A 126 -7.97 -9.63 -21.27
N ASP A 127 -8.78 -10.17 -22.17
CA ASP A 127 -8.68 -11.58 -22.58
C ASP A 127 -7.29 -11.87 -23.16
N LEU A 128 -6.86 -13.13 -23.12
CA LEU A 128 -5.55 -13.60 -23.59
C LEU A 128 -5.26 -13.17 -25.04
N LEU A 129 -6.28 -13.21 -25.90
CA LEU A 129 -6.19 -12.73 -27.28
C LEU A 129 -5.89 -11.22 -27.33
N ALA A 130 -6.58 -10.42 -26.53
CA ALA A 130 -6.36 -8.97 -26.46
C ALA A 130 -4.99 -8.61 -25.87
N ASP A 131 -4.45 -9.43 -24.95
CA ASP A 131 -3.10 -9.26 -24.40
C ASP A 131 -2.01 -9.59 -25.45
N LEU A 132 -2.23 -10.64 -26.27
CA LEU A 132 -1.36 -10.95 -27.41
C LEU A 132 -1.37 -9.83 -28.47
N ASP A 133 -2.56 -9.33 -28.84
CA ASP A 133 -2.71 -8.22 -29.78
C ASP A 133 -2.02 -6.95 -29.27
N LEU A 134 -2.15 -6.65 -27.98
CA LEU A 134 -1.45 -5.54 -27.35
C LEU A 134 0.07 -5.73 -27.41
N ARG A 135 0.58 -6.91 -27.02
CA ARG A 135 2.01 -7.20 -27.06
C ARG A 135 2.57 -7.01 -28.46
N GLU A 136 1.86 -7.51 -29.47
CA GLU A 136 2.27 -7.38 -30.86
C GLU A 136 2.21 -5.91 -31.33
N ALA A 137 1.16 -5.16 -30.97
CA ALA A 137 1.05 -3.74 -31.25
C ALA A 137 2.16 -2.93 -30.59
N VAL A 138 2.48 -3.19 -29.32
CA VAL A 138 3.58 -2.55 -28.59
C VAL A 138 4.92 -2.90 -29.24
N ALA A 139 5.16 -4.14 -29.64
CA ALA A 139 6.38 -4.55 -30.34
C ALA A 139 6.53 -3.85 -31.71
N ARG A 140 5.43 -3.68 -32.45
CA ARG A 140 5.41 -2.89 -33.71
C ARG A 140 5.74 -1.42 -33.47
N VAL A 141 5.28 -0.84 -32.38
CA VAL A 141 5.56 0.56 -32.03
C VAL A 141 7.01 0.74 -31.58
N THR A 142 7.51 -0.13 -30.70
CA THR A 142 8.87 -0.03 -30.15
C THR A 142 9.95 -0.26 -31.20
N SER A 143 9.73 -1.14 -32.17
CA SER A 143 10.67 -1.39 -33.29
C SER A 143 10.84 -0.18 -34.23
N ARG A 144 9.83 0.69 -34.33
CA ARG A 144 9.84 1.88 -35.21
C ARG A 144 10.20 3.18 -34.51
N LEU A 145 10.29 3.16 -33.18
CA LEU A 145 10.73 4.30 -32.37
C LEU A 145 12.26 4.29 -32.27
N SER A 146 12.88 5.44 -32.51
CA SER A 146 14.29 5.61 -32.19
C SER A 146 14.51 5.59 -30.67
N GLN A 147 15.71 5.24 -30.21
CA GLN A 147 16.05 5.28 -28.78
C GLN A 147 15.80 6.66 -28.15
N ARG A 148 16.04 7.74 -28.90
CA ARG A 148 15.80 9.12 -28.43
C ARG A 148 14.31 9.42 -28.22
N GLU A 149 13.45 8.87 -29.08
CA GLU A 149 12.00 9.00 -28.95
C GLU A 149 11.47 8.12 -27.82
N MET A 150 12.00 6.89 -27.66
CA MET A 150 11.64 6.01 -26.55
C MET A 150 12.00 6.64 -25.19
N GLN A 151 13.19 7.24 -25.07
CA GLN A 151 13.61 7.97 -23.87
C GLN A 151 12.72 9.20 -23.61
N PHE A 152 12.26 9.87 -24.67
CA PHE A 152 11.32 10.98 -24.57
C PHE A 152 9.94 10.52 -24.07
N MET A 153 9.40 9.41 -24.60
CA MET A 153 8.13 8.84 -24.16
C MET A 153 8.18 8.39 -22.69
N ARG A 154 9.26 7.75 -22.26
CA ARG A 154 9.48 7.38 -20.85
C ARG A 154 9.47 8.61 -19.93
N ASP A 155 10.16 9.68 -20.32
CA ASP A 155 10.14 10.93 -19.54
C ASP A 155 8.71 11.49 -19.36
N VAL A 156 7.88 11.39 -20.41
CA VAL A 156 6.48 11.84 -20.37
C VAL A 156 5.63 10.95 -19.48
N ILE A 157 5.82 9.63 -19.52
CA ILE A 157 5.11 8.66 -18.67
C ILE A 157 5.45 8.90 -17.19
N ASP A 158 6.74 9.03 -16.87
CA ASP A 158 7.20 9.12 -15.47
C ASP A 158 6.90 10.48 -14.82
N ARG A 159 6.94 11.58 -15.60
CA ARG A 159 6.94 12.97 -15.06
C ARG A 159 5.80 13.83 -15.56
N GLY A 160 4.98 13.31 -16.48
CA GLY A 160 3.96 14.08 -17.20
C GLY A 160 4.55 15.11 -18.17
N VAL A 161 3.66 15.77 -18.93
CA VAL A 161 4.02 16.77 -19.95
C VAL A 161 4.77 17.96 -19.34
N ALA A 162 4.31 18.47 -18.21
CA ALA A 162 4.93 19.60 -17.53
C ALA A 162 6.30 19.25 -16.94
N GLY A 163 6.47 18.06 -16.37
CA GLY A 163 7.75 17.60 -15.84
C GLY A 163 8.79 17.34 -16.94
N THR A 164 8.35 16.79 -18.06
CA THR A 164 9.20 16.59 -19.25
C THR A 164 9.67 17.91 -19.85
N ALA A 165 8.77 18.90 -19.96
CA ALA A 165 9.09 20.23 -20.43
C ALA A 165 10.20 20.88 -19.59
N ARG A 166 10.10 20.80 -18.25
CA ARG A 166 11.12 21.28 -17.31
C ARG A 166 12.45 20.54 -17.46
N LYS A 167 12.42 19.20 -17.50
CA LYS A 167 13.64 18.36 -17.64
C LYS A 167 14.41 18.69 -18.91
N ARG A 168 13.70 18.84 -20.03
CA ARG A 168 14.29 19.03 -21.36
C ARG A 168 14.47 20.50 -21.75
N ARG A 169 14.10 21.44 -20.86
CA ARG A 169 14.18 22.90 -21.08
C ARG A 169 13.44 23.35 -22.35
N VAL A 170 12.28 22.78 -22.60
CA VAL A 170 11.41 23.09 -23.76
C VAL A 170 10.03 23.53 -23.27
N SER A 171 9.27 24.20 -24.14
CA SER A 171 7.89 24.58 -23.81
C SER A 171 6.96 23.35 -23.77
N ARG A 172 5.89 23.42 -22.96
CA ARG A 172 4.84 22.37 -22.96
C ARG A 172 4.24 22.14 -24.35
N ARG A 173 4.10 23.22 -25.14
CA ARG A 173 3.63 23.17 -26.54
C ARG A 173 4.56 22.33 -27.42
N GLN A 174 5.88 22.43 -27.27
CA GLN A 174 6.85 21.62 -28.02
C GLN A 174 6.78 20.14 -27.62
N VAL A 175 6.57 19.83 -26.34
CA VAL A 175 6.35 18.46 -25.87
C VAL A 175 5.09 17.86 -26.50
N LEU A 176 3.98 18.62 -26.49
CA LEU A 176 2.71 18.20 -27.11
C LEU A 176 2.83 18.03 -28.62
N ALA A 177 3.49 18.96 -29.32
CA ALA A 177 3.72 18.86 -30.76
C ALA A 177 4.55 17.63 -31.12
N LYS A 178 5.57 17.31 -30.32
CA LYS A 178 6.38 16.10 -30.53
C LYS A 178 5.61 14.81 -30.25
N LEU A 179 4.75 14.79 -29.22
CA LEU A 179 3.84 13.68 -28.97
C LEU A 179 2.85 13.47 -30.12
N ALA A 180 2.30 14.57 -30.67
CA ALA A 180 1.41 14.53 -31.83
C ALA A 180 2.12 13.95 -33.06
N ALA A 181 3.33 14.42 -33.37
CA ALA A 181 4.12 13.91 -34.50
C ALA A 181 4.46 12.41 -34.35
N ILE A 182 4.78 11.95 -33.13
CA ILE A 182 4.98 10.52 -32.87
C ILE A 182 3.66 9.76 -33.06
N ARG A 183 2.55 10.26 -32.53
CA ARG A 183 1.23 9.62 -32.64
C ARG A 183 0.74 9.51 -34.09
N GLU A 184 0.95 10.53 -34.91
CA GLU A 184 0.59 10.50 -36.33
C GLU A 184 1.30 9.40 -37.10
N ARG A 185 2.57 9.08 -36.77
CA ARG A 185 3.32 7.98 -37.41
C ARG A 185 2.71 6.60 -37.15
N PHE A 186 1.96 6.44 -36.06
CA PHE A 186 1.36 5.17 -35.64
C PHE A 186 -0.16 5.13 -35.75
N THR A 187 -0.79 6.26 -36.08
CA THR A 187 -2.21 6.28 -36.39
C THR A 187 -2.34 5.82 -37.84
N PRO A 188 -3.11 4.75 -38.14
CA PRO A 188 -3.36 4.39 -39.53
C PRO A 188 -4.00 5.60 -40.20
N LYS A 189 -3.46 6.04 -41.36
CA LYS A 189 -4.26 6.82 -42.30
C LYS A 189 -5.49 5.95 -42.55
N ARG A 190 -6.65 6.34 -42.03
CA ARG A 190 -7.91 5.79 -42.53
C ARG A 190 -7.84 5.98 -44.04
N ALA A 191 -7.82 4.88 -44.78
CA ALA A 191 -8.00 4.93 -46.21
C ALA A 191 -9.39 5.53 -46.42
N ASP A 192 -9.42 6.76 -46.92
CA ASP A 192 -10.60 7.31 -47.55
C ASP A 192 -10.99 6.36 -48.69
N GLY A 193 -12.19 5.78 -48.61
CA GLY A 193 -12.79 5.00 -49.69
C GLY A 193 -13.08 3.55 -49.36
N GLU A 194 -14.14 3.30 -48.60
CA GLU A 194 -14.99 2.14 -48.90
C GLU A 194 -16.43 2.65 -49.05
N SER A 195 -16.84 2.64 -50.31
CA SER A 195 -18.13 3.04 -50.84
C SER A 195 -19.22 2.16 -50.22
N ALA A 196 -20.17 2.77 -49.52
CA ALA A 196 -21.45 2.14 -49.26
C ALA A 196 -22.24 2.13 -50.58
N ALA A 197 -22.25 0.98 -51.25
CA ALA A 197 -23.27 0.55 -52.19
C ALA A 197 -23.82 -0.78 -51.69
#